data_AF-A0A2E4IDK1-F1
#
_entry.id   AF-A0A2E4IDK1-F1
#
_cell.length_a   1.000
_cell.length_b   1.000
_cell.length_c   1.000
_cell.angle_alpha   90.00
_cell.angle_beta   90.00
_cell.angle_gamma   90.00
#
_symmetry.space_group_name_H-M   'P 1'
#
loop_
_entity.id
_entity.type
_entity.pdbx_description
1 polymer ?
#
loop_
_entity_poly.entity_id
_entity_poly.type
_entity_poly.pdbx_seq_one_letter_code
_entity_poly.pdbx_strand_id
1 'polypeptide(L)' 'MNLLFKQVGSSFFLLIGLIAALSWYEWKDSPLWVLFVGLSCIFVGVVGAVLTILQSEEEKSS' A
#
# COMPACT_ATOMS: atom_id res chain seq x y z
N MET A 1 18.59 3.79 6.05
CA MET A 1 17.39 3.59 6.91
C MET A 1 16.83 2.22 6.58
N ASN A 2 16.48 1.40 7.57
CA ASN A 2 16.33 -0.05 7.38
C ASN A 2 15.32 -0.36 6.24
N LEU A 3 15.80 -0.85 5.09
CA LEU A 3 15.02 -1.18 3.88
C LEU A 3 13.81 -2.06 4.23
N LEU A 4 13.98 -2.95 5.21
CA LEU A 4 12.94 -3.79 5.77
C LEU A 4 11.75 -2.99 6.32
N PHE A 5 11.98 -1.85 6.97
CA PHE A 5 10.91 -1.01 7.52
C PHE A 5 10.07 -0.37 6.39
N LYS A 6 10.74 -0.02 5.28
CA LYS A 6 10.12 0.61 4.11
C LYS A 6 9.31 -0.41 3.29
N GLN A 7 9.83 -1.63 3.16
CA GLN A 7 9.15 -2.75 2.51
C GLN A 7 7.96 -3.27 3.34
N VAL A 8 8.14 -3.41 4.66
CA VAL A 8 7.07 -3.79 5.58
C VAL A 8 5.97 -2.73 5.59
N GLY A 9 6.32 -1.43 5.63
CA GLY A 9 5.36 -0.34 5.56
C GLY A 9 4.51 -0.36 4.29
N SER A 10 5.11 -0.67 3.13
CA SER A 10 4.40 -0.81 1.86
C SER A 10 3.45 -2.01 1.83
N SER A 11 3.92 -3.20 2.24
CA SER A 11 3.07 -4.40 2.35
C SER A 11 1.90 -4.21 3.31
N PHE A 12 2.12 -3.50 4.43
CA PHE A 12 1.04 -3.16 5.36
C PHE A 12 0.00 -2.24 4.72
N PHE A 13 0.42 -1.19 3.98
CA PHE A 13 -0.51 -0.30 3.28
C PHE A 13 -1.33 -1.01 2.19
N LEU A 14 -0.71 -1.94 1.45
CA LEU A 14 -1.40 -2.79 0.48
C LEU A 14 -2.44 -3.70 1.14
N LEU A 15 -2.08 -4.33 2.26
CA LEU A 15 -2.96 -5.22 3.01
C LEU A 15 -4.16 -4.44 3.60
N ILE A 16 -3.93 -3.26 4.15
CA ILE A 16 -4.99 -2.37 4.65
C ILE A 16 -5.92 -1.93 3.51
N GLY A 17 -5.37 -1.52 2.37
CA GLY A 17 -6.14 -1.13 1.19
C GLY A 17 -6.98 -2.28 0.61
N LEU A 18 -6.45 -3.51 0.60
CA LEU A 18 -7.16 -4.70 0.15
C LEU A 18 -8.29 -5.10 1.11
N ILE A 19 -8.05 -5.03 2.43
CA ILE A 19 -9.08 -5.25 3.45
C ILE A 19 -10.20 -4.21 3.30
N ALA A 20 -9.87 -2.94 3.08
CA ALA A 20 -10.85 -1.89 2.85
C ALA A 20 -11.69 -2.16 1.58
N ALA A 21 -11.07 -2.64 0.49
CA ALA A 21 -11.77 -2.99 -0.74
C ALA A 21 -12.67 -4.24 -0.61
N LEU A 22 -12.23 -5.27 0.13
CA LEU A 22 -13.04 -6.46 0.41
C LEU A 22 -14.19 -6.15 1.36
N SER A 23 -13.92 -5.40 2.43
CA SER A 23 -14.93 -4.97 3.39
C SER A 23 -15.98 -4.07 2.74
N TRP A 24 -15.56 -3.27 1.75
CA TRP A 24 -16.46 -2.52 0.90
C TRP A 24 -17.38 -3.43 0.09
N TYR A 25 -16.81 -4.43 -0.59
CA TYR A 25 -17.52 -5.35 -1.48
C TYR A 25 -18.58 -6.18 -0.74
N GLU A 26 -18.31 -6.55 0.52
CA GLU A 26 -19.25 -7.35 1.32
C GLU A 26 -20.44 -6.53 1.85
N TRP A 27 -20.31 -5.20 1.95
CA TRP A 27 -21.33 -4.33 2.50
C TRP A 27 -22.30 -3.83 1.41
N LYS A 28 -23.59 -4.18 1.54
CA LYS A 28 -24.63 -3.92 0.53
C LYS A 28 -25.00 -2.42 0.38
N ASP A 29 -24.75 -1.62 1.42
CA ASP A 29 -25.03 -0.17 1.51
C ASP A 29 -23.74 0.63 1.73
N SER A 30 -22.65 0.13 1.19
CA SER A 30 -21.33 0.73 1.40
C SER A 30 -21.28 2.16 0.80
N PRO A 31 -20.77 3.19 1.54
CA PRO A 31 -20.65 4.61 1.12
C PRO A 31 -19.37 5.01 0.33
N LEU A 32 -19.49 5.44 -0.95
CA LEU A 32 -18.42 5.36 -2.01
C LEU A 32 -17.03 5.89 -1.60
N TRP A 33 -17.00 6.73 -0.59
CA TRP A 33 -15.81 7.21 0.10
C TRP A 33 -14.86 6.12 0.61
N VAL A 34 -15.35 4.98 1.09
CA VAL A 34 -14.48 3.91 1.62
C VAL A 34 -13.69 3.24 0.50
N LEU A 35 -14.24 3.15 -0.71
CA LEU A 35 -13.49 2.75 -1.91
C LEU A 35 -12.38 3.76 -2.23
N PHE A 36 -12.67 5.06 -2.17
CA PHE A 36 -11.69 6.11 -2.43
C PHE A 36 -10.54 6.10 -1.41
N VAL A 37 -10.85 5.84 -0.14
CA VAL A 37 -9.86 5.68 0.93
C VAL A 37 -9.02 4.42 0.70
N GLY A 38 -9.66 3.28 0.40
CA GLY A 38 -8.98 2.03 0.08
C GLY A 38 -8.04 2.18 -1.12
N LEU A 39 -8.51 2.80 -2.20
CA LEU A 39 -7.73 3.05 -3.42
C LEU A 39 -6.54 3.99 -3.16
N SER A 40 -6.74 5.07 -2.39
CA SER A 40 -5.66 5.97 -2.00
C SER A 40 -4.61 5.26 -1.15
N CYS A 41 -5.05 4.39 -0.23
CA CYS A 41 -4.17 3.57 0.60
C CYS A 41 -3.34 2.61 -0.28
N ILE A 42 -3.97 1.89 -1.21
CA ILE A 42 -3.26 1.05 -2.18
C ILE A 42 -2.24 1.86 -2.97
N PHE A 43 -2.62 3.04 -3.47
CA PHE A 43 -1.74 3.88 -4.29
C PHE A 43 -0.49 4.33 -3.51
N VAL A 44 -0.66 4.81 -2.28
CA VAL A 44 0.46 5.18 -1.40
C VAL A 44 1.33 3.96 -1.08
N GLY A 45 0.72 2.80 -0.83
CA GLY A 45 1.42 1.53 -0.62
C GLY A 45 2.30 1.14 -1.81
N VAL A 46 1.77 1.22 -3.03
CA VAL A 46 2.50 0.90 -4.27
C VAL A 46 3.64 1.88 -4.51
N VAL A 47 3.40 3.19 -4.40
CA VAL A 47 4.44 4.22 -4.57
C VAL A 47 5.55 4.02 -3.53
N GLY A 48 5.19 3.73 -2.28
CA GLY A 48 6.14 3.39 -1.23
C GLY A 48 6.96 2.14 -1.55
N ALA A 49 6.35 1.10 -2.13
CA ALA A 49 7.03 -0.11 -2.58
C ALA A 49 8.06 0.21 -3.66
N VAL A 50 7.64 0.91 -4.72
CA VAL A 50 8.48 1.23 -5.88
C VAL A 50 9.67 2.10 -5.47
N LEU A 51 9.46 3.11 -4.63
CA LEU A 51 10.55 3.93 -4.08
C LEU A 51 11.47 3.15 -3.15
N THR A 52 10.98 2.09 -2.49
CA THR A 52 11.81 1.19 -1.68
C THR A 52 12.69 0.32 -2.56
N ILE A 53 12.13 -0.25 -3.63
CA ILE A 53 12.86 -1.07 -4.60
C ILE A 53 13.94 -0.25 -5.28
N LEU A 54 13.61 0.95 -5.77
CA LEU A 54 14.59 1.87 -6.39
C LEU A 54 15.76 2.20 -5.45
N GLN A 55 15.48 2.54 -4.19
CA GLN A 55 16.55 2.77 -3.22
C GLN A 55 17.34 1.50 -2.88
N SER A 56 16.69 0.33 -2.86
CA SER A 56 17.37 -0.95 -2.64
C SER A 56 18.28 -1.33 -3.80
N GLU A 57 17.90 -1.01 -5.04
CA GLU A 57 18.75 -1.22 -6.22
C GLU A 57 19.92 -0.23 -6.24
N GLU A 58 19.68 1.04 -5.90
CA GLU A 58 20.73 2.05 -5.80
C GLU A 58 21.79 1.69 -4.73
N GLU A 59 21.37 1.26 -3.53
CA GLU A 59 22.30 0.81 -2.47
C GLU A 59 23.04 -0.50 -2.83
N LYS A 60 22.50 -1.34 -3.71
CA LYS A 60 23.13 -2.61 -4.10
C LYS A 60 24.12 -2.47 -5.25
N SER A 61 24.06 -1.37 -6.00
CA SER A 61 24.95 -1.07 -7.13
C SER A 61 26.21 -0.28 -6.74
N SER A 62 26.35 0.14 -5.47
CA SER A 62 27.53 0.82 -4.94
C SER A 62 28.38 -0.11 -4.07
#